data_AF-A0A538HK90-F1
#
_entry.id   AF-A0A538HK90-F1
#
_cell.length_a   1.000
_cell.length_b   1.000
_cell.length_c   1.000
_cell.angle_alpha   90.00
_cell.angle_beta   90.00
_cell.angle_gamma   90.00
#
_symmetry.space_group_name_H-M   'P 1'
#
loop_
_entity.id
_entity.type
_entity.pdbx_description
1 polymer ?
#
loop_
_entity_poly.entity_id
_entity_poly.type
_entity_poly.pdbx_seq_one_letter_code
_entity_poly.pdbx_strand_id
1 'polypeptide(L)' 'MIERLVIAGALVVIAAVVALVLDRRRPDAPPRTAWPVPVQLDRADFDGPSVPWIVAVFTSA' A
#
# COMPACT_ATOMS: atom_id res chain seq x y z
N MET A 1 -9.26 0.33 39.46
CA MET A 1 -10.02 -0.12 38.26
C MET A 1 -9.89 0.88 37.11
N ILE A 2 -10.29 2.14 37.30
CA ILE A 2 -10.31 3.19 36.25
C ILE A 2 -8.93 3.46 35.65
N GLU A 3 -7.88 3.56 36.47
CA GLU A 3 -6.51 3.78 35.99
C GLU A 3 -6.03 2.73 34.97
N ARG A 4 -6.31 1.45 35.22
CA ARG A 4 -5.98 0.36 34.29
C ARG A 4 -6.77 0.48 32.99
N LEU A 5 -8.01 0.97 33.03
CA LEU A 5 -8.82 1.19 31.85
C LEU A 5 -8.31 2.37 31.01
N VAL A 6 -7.85 3.44 31.67
CA VAL A 6 -7.22 4.59 30.99
C VAL A 6 -5.93 4.18 30.28
N ILE A 7 -5.07 3.42 30.98
CA ILE A 7 -3.82 2.91 30.40
C ILE A 7 -4.12 1.97 29.23
N ALA A 8 -5.06 1.05 29.39
CA ALA A 8 -5.46 0.14 28.32
C ALA A 8 -6.01 0.91 27.10
N GLY A 9 -6.86 1.92 27.33
CA GLY A 9 -7.40 2.76 26.25
C GLY A 9 -6.30 3.53 25.52
N ALA A 10 -5.33 4.11 26.24
CA ALA A 10 -4.20 4.80 25.64
C ALA A 10 -3.36 3.86 24.76
N LEU A 11 -3.10 2.63 25.23
CA LEU A 11 -2.36 1.63 24.46
C LEU A 11 -3.09 1.23 23.17
N VAL A 12 -4.42 1.05 23.22
CA VAL A 12 -5.23 0.73 22.04
C VAL A 12 -5.17 1.86 21.02
N VAL A 13 -5.28 3.12 21.46
CA VAL A 13 -5.18 4.28 20.57
C VAL A 13 -3.81 4.36 19.92
N ILE A 14 -2.73 4.18 20.69
CA ILE A 14 -1.36 4.18 20.16
C ILE A 14 -1.19 3.05 19.13
N ALA A 15 -1.64 1.84 19.44
CA ALA A 15 -1.56 0.70 18.52
C ALA A 15 -2.33 0.95 17.21
N ALA A 16 -3.53 1.53 17.29
CA ALA A 16 -4.33 1.87 16.12
C ALA A 16 -3.65 2.93 15.24
N VAL A 17 -3.06 3.97 15.84
CA VAL A 17 -2.31 4.99 15.12
C VAL A 17 -1.09 4.38 14.43
N VAL A 18 -0.32 3.54 15.13
CA VAL A 18 0.84 2.84 14.57
C VAL A 18 0.42 1.95 13.40
N ALA A 19 -0.66 1.18 13.55
CA ALA A 19 -1.20 0.35 12.49
C ALA A 19 -1.58 1.18 11.26
N LEU A 20 -2.31 2.28 11.42
CA LEU A 20 -2.68 3.20 10.34
C LEU A 20 -1.47 3.81 9.62
N VAL A 21 -0.43 4.17 10.37
CA VAL A 21 0.80 4.74 9.79
C VAL A 21 1.59 3.67 9.02
N LEU A 22 1.66 2.44 9.53
CA LEU A 22 2.34 1.33 8.87
C LEU A 22 1.60 0.83 7.63
N ASP A 23 0.26 0.76 7.70
CA ASP A 23 -0.60 0.35 6.59
C ASP A 23 -0.47 1.33 5.41
N ARG A 24 -0.47 2.64 5.70
CA ARG A 24 -0.18 3.68 4.69
C ARG A 24 1.22 3.60 4.08
N ARG A 25 2.16 2.89 4.70
CA ARG A 25 3.53 2.71 4.20
C ARG A 25 3.76 1.38 3.51
N ARG A 26 2.77 0.48 3.49
CA ARG A 26 2.82 -0.75 2.70
C ARG A 26 1.91 -0.60 1.49
N PRO A 27 2.44 -0.24 0.31
CA PRO A 27 1.80 -0.72 -0.90
C PRO A 27 1.75 -2.25 -0.77
N ASP A 28 0.58 -2.84 -0.98
CA ASP A 28 0.38 -4.29 -0.95
C ASP A 28 1.57 -4.94 -1.67
N ALA A 29 2.30 -5.80 -0.97
CA ALA A 29 3.46 -6.48 -1.56
C ALA A 29 2.95 -7.15 -2.84
N PRO A 30 3.56 -6.89 -4.02
CA PRO A 30 3.07 -7.45 -5.26
C PRO A 30 2.92 -8.96 -5.05
N PRO A 31 1.74 -9.56 -5.29
CA PRO A 31 1.59 -10.99 -5.24
C PRO A 31 2.76 -11.59 -6.03
N ARG A 32 3.51 -12.49 -5.36
CA ARG A 32 4.77 -13.03 -5.87
C ARG A 32 4.45 -13.93 -7.06
N THR A 33 4.23 -13.32 -8.22
CA THR A 33 3.98 -14.01 -9.48
C THR A 33 5.27 -14.67 -9.92
N ALA A 34 5.18 -15.86 -10.51
CA ALA A 34 6.35 -16.56 -11.06
C ALA A 34 6.99 -15.85 -12.28
N TRP A 35 6.44 -14.70 -12.67
CA TRP A 35 6.90 -13.88 -13.78
C TRP A 35 7.40 -12.53 -13.25
N PRO A 36 8.56 -12.03 -13.72
CA PRO A 36 9.16 -10.77 -13.29
C PRO A 36 8.50 -9.56 -13.97
N VAL A 37 7.16 -9.57 -14.06
CA VAL A 37 6.37 -8.50 -14.68
C VAL A 37 5.48 -7.88 -13.61
N PRO A 38 5.33 -6.55 -13.55
CA PRO A 38 4.42 -5.91 -12.61
C PRO A 38 2.99 -6.42 -12.81
N VAL A 39 2.34 -6.81 -11.70
CA VAL A 39 0.93 -7.22 -11.69
C VAL A 39 -0.04 -6.05 -11.66
N GLN A 40 0.46 -4.87 -11.30
CA GLN A 40 -0.31 -3.65 -11.15
C GLN A 40 0.36 -2.55 -11.96
N LEU A 41 -0.46 -1.82 -12.71
CA LEU A 41 -0.05 -0.69 -13.52
C LEU A 41 -1.00 0.46 -13.22
N ASP A 42 -0.53 1.52 -12.57
CA ASP A 42 -1.32 2.73 -12.38
C ASP A 42 -1.28 3.54 -13.68
N ARG A 43 -2.45 3.93 -14.16
CA ARG A 43 -2.58 4.72 -15.38
C ARG A 43 -2.01 6.13 -15.21
N ALA A 44 -2.05 6.67 -13.99
CA ALA A 44 -1.58 8.01 -13.67
C ALA A 44 -0.06 8.16 -13.76
N ASP A 45 0.68 7.04 -13.76
CA ASP A 45 2.14 7.03 -13.90
C ASP A 45 2.62 7.23 -15.35
N PHE A 46 1.70 7.20 -16.34
CA PHE A 46 2.00 7.29 -17.77
C PHE A 46 1.51 8.60 -18.38
N ASP A 47 2.21 9.07 -19.41
CA ASP A 47 1.81 10.25 -20.18
C ASP A 47 0.45 10.06 -20.85
N GLY A 48 -0.40 11.08 -20.74
CA GLY A 48 -1.75 11.09 -21.30
C GLY A 48 -2.66 10.03 -20.68
N PRO A 49 -2.88 10.01 -19.35
CA PRO A 49 -3.67 8.97 -18.68
C PRO A 49 -5.11 8.87 -19.21
N SER A 50 -5.64 9.92 -19.85
CA SER A 50 -6.98 9.94 -20.42
C SER A 50 -7.10 9.36 -21.83
N VAL A 51 -6.01 8.94 -22.48
CA VAL A 51 -6.12 8.34 -23.83
C VAL A 51 -6.82 6.97 -23.77
N PRO A 52 -7.48 6.52 -24.85
CA PRO A 52 -8.22 5.25 -24.82
C PRO A 52 -7.35 4.01 -24.54
N TRP A 53 -6.12 3.98 -25.04
CA TRP A 53 -5.20 2.85 -24.89
C TRP A 53 -3.77 3.33 -24.61
N ILE A 54 -3.08 2.61 -23.72
CA ILE A 54 -1.67 2.86 -23.34
C ILE A 54 -0.93 1.53 -23.51
N VAL A 55 0.28 1.59 -24.08
CA VAL A 55 1.15 0.42 -24.28
C VAL A 55 2.40 0.60 -23.42
N ALA A 56 2.63 -0.33 -22.48
CA ALA A 56 3.83 -0.36 -21.64
C ALA A 56 4.68 -1.59 -22.01
N VAL A 57 5.99 -1.40 -22.23
CA VAL A 57 6.93 -2.46 -22.59
C VAL A 57 7.90 -2.68 -21.44
N PHE A 58 7.96 -3.91 -20.94
CA PHE A 58 8.90 -4.33 -19.89
C PHE A 58 9.99 -5.20 -20.50
N THR A 59 11.25 -4.84 -20.28
CA THR A 59 12.42 -5.57 -20.77
C THR A 59 13.39 -5.84 -19.62
N SER A 60 13.99 -7.03 -19.62
CA SER A 60 15.09 -7.39 -18.73
C SER A 60 16.40 -7.26 -19.52
N ALA A 61 17.05 -6.10 -19.42
CA ALA A 61 18.41 -5.91 -19.94
C ALA A 61 19.45 -6.49 -18.97
#